data_AF-A0A1Y3X4W3-F1
#
_entry.id   AF-A0A1Y3X4W3-F1
#
_cell.length_a   1.000
_cell.length_b   1.000
_cell.length_c   1.000
_cell.angle_alpha   90.00
_cell.angle_beta   90.00
_cell.angle_gamma   90.00
#
_symmetry.space_group_name_H-M   'P 1'
#
loop_
_entity.id
_entity.type
_entity.pdbx_description
1 polymer ?
#
loop_
_entity_poly.entity_id
_entity_poly.type
_entity_poly.pdbx_seq_one_letter_code
_entity_poly.pdbx_strand_id
1 'polypeptide(L)'
;MKLNINIFRRKGKEEAYAGKYLNGRRPEGTAQKAVYISRENHEAVKRIVGMAGGQGTTISGYIDSIVTEHLEQHRAELETLHGKKSHGMVEQITISRW
;
A
#
# COMPACT_ATOMS: atom_id res chain seq x y z
N MET A 1 -11.21 32.71 21.96
CA MET A 1 -10.61 32.37 20.66
C MET A 1 -10.75 30.87 20.45
N LYS A 2 -11.54 30.41 19.47
CA LYS A 2 -11.70 28.98 19.15
C LYS A 2 -10.77 28.64 17.99
N LEU A 3 -9.61 28.05 18.29
CA LEU A 3 -8.67 27.61 17.25
C LEU A 3 -8.78 26.08 17.01
N ASN A 4 -9.04 25.73 15.75
CA ASN A 4 -8.21 24.81 14.96
C ASN A 4 -8.32 23.29 15.14
N ILE A 5 -9.41 22.75 15.68
CA ILE A 5 -9.54 21.29 15.86
C ILE A 5 -9.40 20.51 14.53
N ASN A 6 -9.92 21.07 13.43
CA ASN A 6 -9.84 20.44 12.10
C ASN A 6 -8.43 20.48 11.47
N ILE A 7 -7.59 21.45 11.82
CA ILE A 7 -6.23 21.59 11.27
C ILE A 7 -5.32 20.49 11.84
N PHE A 8 -5.42 20.22 13.15
CA PHE A 8 -4.70 19.13 13.80
C PHE A 8 -5.14 17.76 13.28
N ARG A 9 -6.46 17.55 13.10
CA ARG A 9 -6.98 16.31 12.51
C ARG A 9 -6.52 16.09 11.07
N ARG A 10 -6.41 17.16 10.26
CA ARG A 10 -5.91 17.06 8.88
C ARG A 10 -4.42 16.70 8.85
N LYS A 11 -3.61 17.35 9.68
CA LYS A 11 -2.17 17.09 9.78
C LYS A 11 -1.88 15.64 10.21
N GLY A 12 -2.62 15.13 11.21
CA GLY A 12 -2.46 13.73 11.63
C GLY A 12 -2.82 12.69 10.56
N LYS A 13 -3.78 13.00 9.68
CA LYS A 13 -4.12 12.11 8.55
C LYS A 13 -3.04 12.07 7.48
N GLU A 14 -2.42 13.21 7.20
CA GLU A 14 -1.32 13.32 6.23
C GLU A 14 -0.08 12.58 6.71
N GLU A 15 0.28 12.76 7.99
CA GLU A 15 1.38 12.03 8.64
C GLU A 15 1.11 10.52 8.69
N ALA A 16 -0.13 10.11 8.99
CA ALA A 16 -0.51 8.69 8.96
C ALA A 16 -0.44 8.09 7.55
N TYR A 17 -0.84 8.83 6.52
CA TYR A 17 -0.73 8.37 5.13
C TYR A 17 0.73 8.23 4.72
N ALA A 18 1.54 9.26 4.95
CA ALA A 18 2.96 9.25 4.62
C ALA A 18 3.68 8.11 5.37
N GLY A 19 3.41 7.98 6.66
CA GLY A 19 3.95 6.91 7.50
C GLY A 19 3.42 5.51 7.19
N LYS A 20 2.42 5.35 6.33
CA LYS A 20 1.91 4.04 5.91
C LYS A 20 2.40 3.63 4.53
N TYR A 21 2.34 4.54 3.56
CA TYR A 21 2.63 4.23 2.15
C TYR A 21 3.92 4.86 1.62
N LEU A 22 4.38 5.95 2.23
CA LEU A 22 5.50 6.73 1.74
C LEU A 22 6.79 6.49 2.55
N ASN A 23 6.91 5.34 3.21
CA ASN A 23 8.14 4.99 3.92
C ASN A 23 9.21 4.45 2.95
N GLY A 24 10.47 4.85 3.15
CA GLY A 24 11.60 4.36 2.38
C GLY A 24 12.01 2.90 2.61
N ARG A 25 11.15 2.09 3.24
CA ARG A 25 11.44 0.66 3.49
C ARG A 25 11.37 -0.08 2.16
N ARG A 26 12.51 -0.57 1.67
CA ARG A 26 12.52 -1.54 0.59
C ARG A 26 12.11 -2.91 1.17
N PRO A 27 11.27 -3.68 0.50
CA PRO A 27 11.04 -5.07 0.88
C PRO A 27 12.38 -5.81 0.90
N GLU A 28 12.82 -6.25 2.08
CA GLU A 28 14.05 -7.05 2.21
C GLU A 28 13.76 -8.49 1.75
N GLY A 29 14.62 -9.03 0.89
CA GLY A 29 14.60 -10.45 0.53
C GLY A 29 13.60 -10.88 -0.55
N THR A 30 12.86 -9.99 -1.22
CA THR A 30 11.87 -10.40 -2.22
C THR A 30 12.43 -10.36 -3.65
N ALA A 31 12.33 -11.50 -4.35
CA ALA A 31 12.45 -11.52 -5.80
C ALA A 31 11.30 -10.68 -6.37
N GLN A 32 11.63 -9.52 -6.95
CA GLN A 32 10.65 -8.60 -7.50
C GLN A 32 9.93 -9.23 -8.69
N LYS A 33 8.60 -9.07 -8.75
CA LYS A 33 7.79 -9.46 -9.91
C LYS A 33 7.29 -8.21 -10.62
N ALA A 34 7.45 -8.17 -11.94
CA ALA A 34 6.91 -7.09 -12.76
C ALA A 34 5.42 -7.33 -13.01
N VAL A 35 4.60 -6.30 -12.85
CA VAL A 35 3.17 -6.30 -13.15
C VAL A 35 2.87 -5.14 -14.07
N TYR A 36 2.01 -5.36 -15.07
CA TYR A 36 1.53 -4.30 -15.93
C TYR A 36 0.44 -3.48 -15.22
N ILE A 37 0.55 -2.17 -15.29
CA ILE A 37 -0.47 -1.22 -14.89
C ILE A 37 -0.76 -0.28 -16.06
N SER A 38 -1.92 0.38 -16.04
CA SER A 38 -2.23 1.38 -17.06
C SER A 38 -1.21 2.53 -17.03
N ARG A 39 -1.02 3.18 -18.17
CA ARG A 39 -0.11 4.33 -18.29
C ARG A 39 -0.53 5.46 -17.35
N GLU A 40 -1.83 5.69 -17.23
CA GLU A 40 -2.41 6.73 -16.39
C GLU A 40 -2.09 6.47 -14.91
N ASN A 41 -2.22 5.21 -14.48
CA ASN A 41 -1.90 4.81 -13.10
C ASN A 41 -0.39 4.94 -12.84
N HIS A 42 0.44 4.52 -13.80
CA HIS A 42 1.89 4.68 -13.70
C HIS A 42 2.28 6.15 -13.53
N GLU A 43 1.74 7.06 -14.34
CA GLU A 43 2.03 8.50 -14.23
C GLU A 43 1.47 9.13 -12.96
N ALA A 44 0.33 8.66 -12.45
CA ALA A 44 -0.20 9.09 -11.15
C ALA A 44 0.72 8.66 -10.01
N VAL A 45 1.13 7.39 -9.98
CA VAL A 45 2.03 6.84 -8.96
C VAL A 45 3.38 7.53 -8.99
N LYS A 46 3.95 7.73 -10.18
CA LYS A 46 5.22 8.44 -10.37
C LYS A 46 5.15 9.87 -9.82
N ARG A 47 4.05 10.60 -10.06
CA ARG A 47 3.84 11.95 -9.50
C ARG A 47 3.75 11.92 -7.97
N ILE A 48 2.98 10.99 -7.40
CA ILE A 48 2.82 10.87 -5.94
C ILE A 48 4.18 10.60 -5.27
N VAL A 49 4.92 9.61 -5.77
CA VAL A 49 6.25 9.26 -5.22
C VAL A 49 7.25 10.39 -5.43
N GLY A 50 7.21 11.07 -6.58
CA GLY A 50 8.05 12.24 -6.85
C GLY A 50 7.79 13.39 -5.89
N MET A 51 6.53 13.67 -5.56
CA MET A 51 6.14 14.67 -4.56
C MET A 51 6.55 14.25 -3.14
N ALA A 52 6.56 12.95 -2.85
CA ALA A 52 6.96 12.38 -1.57
C ALA A 52 8.49 12.23 -1.38
N GLY A 53 9.30 12.61 -2.39
CA GLY A 53 10.71 12.26 -2.58
C GLY A 53 11.71 12.61 -1.45
N GLY A 54 11.26 13.24 -0.36
CA GLY A 54 12.07 13.40 0.85
C GLY A 54 12.18 12.16 1.74
N GLN A 55 11.30 11.16 1.61
CA GLN A 55 11.21 10.01 2.53
C GLN A 55 11.85 8.71 2.00
N GLY A 56 12.53 8.75 0.85
CA GLY A 56 13.18 7.57 0.26
C GLY A 56 12.22 6.54 -0.35
N THR A 57 10.94 6.91 -0.53
CA THR A 57 9.90 6.06 -1.13
C THR A 57 10.25 5.71 -2.57
N THR A 58 10.01 4.46 -2.96
CA THR A 58 10.12 4.00 -4.36
C THR A 58 8.75 3.67 -4.92
N ILE A 59 8.60 3.73 -6.26
CA ILE A 59 7.38 3.28 -6.94
C ILE A 59 7.03 1.85 -6.52
N SER A 60 8.02 0.95 -6.50
CA SER A 60 7.84 -0.44 -6.07
C SER A 60 7.35 -0.56 -4.63
N GLY A 61 7.97 0.15 -3.68
CA GLY A 61 7.57 0.09 -2.27
C GLY A 61 6.18 0.70 -2.01
N TYR A 62 5.83 1.77 -2.74
CA TYR A 62 4.51 2.37 -2.66
C TYR A 62 3.42 1.43 -3.16
N ILE A 63 3.64 0.79 -4.32
CA ILE A 63 2.70 -0.20 -4.87
C ILE A 63 2.61 -1.44 -3.98
N ASP A 64 3.73 -1.94 -3.47
CA ASP A 64 3.76 -3.12 -2.58
C ASP A 64 2.94 -2.89 -1.31
N SER A 65 3.03 -1.69 -0.73
CA SER A 65 2.26 -1.30 0.46
C SER A 65 0.75 -1.25 0.16
N ILE A 66 0.35 -0.70 -0.98
CA ILE A 66 -1.06 -0.63 -1.41
C ILE A 66 -1.61 -2.04 -1.65
N VAL A 67 -0.86 -2.89 -2.37
CA VAL A 67 -1.30 -4.25 -2.68
C VAL A 67 -1.41 -5.09 -1.42
N THR A 68 -0.43 -4.99 -0.52
CA THR A 68 -0.46 -5.70 0.77
C THR A 68 -1.69 -5.34 1.59
N GLU A 69 -1.95 -4.03 1.78
CA GLU A 69 -3.13 -3.59 2.53
C GLU A 69 -4.43 -4.02 1.84
N HIS A 70 -4.52 -3.89 0.52
CA HIS A 70 -5.72 -4.28 -0.22
C HIS A 70 -6.02 -5.77 -0.02
N LEU A 71 -5.00 -6.62 -0.07
CA LEU A 71 -5.13 -8.06 0.17
C LEU A 71 -5.50 -8.35 1.63
N GLU A 72 -4.93 -7.65 2.60
CA GLU A 72 -5.28 -7.79 4.02
C GLU A 72 -6.74 -7.37 4.31
N GLN A 73 -7.20 -6.24 3.75
CA GLN A 73 -8.54 -5.69 4.00
C GLN A 73 -9.66 -6.47 3.30
N HIS A 74 -9.43 -6.89 2.06
CA HIS A 74 -10.45 -7.55 1.24
C HIS A 74 -10.36 -9.08 1.28
N ARG A 75 -9.53 -9.64 2.16
CA ARG A 75 -9.36 -11.10 2.31
C ARG A 75 -10.69 -11.85 2.41
N ALA A 76 -11.59 -11.40 3.29
CA ALA A 76 -12.89 -12.05 3.49
C ALA A 76 -13.79 -11.96 2.25
N GLU A 77 -13.83 -10.80 1.58
CA GLU A 77 -14.62 -10.61 0.35
C GLU A 77 -14.08 -11.48 -0.79
N LEU A 78 -12.76 -11.57 -0.93
CA LEU A 78 -12.09 -12.44 -1.91
C LEU A 78 -12.37 -13.92 -1.64
N GLU A 79 -12.33 -14.35 -0.38
CA GLU A 79 -12.65 -15.73 0.03
C GLU A 79 -14.11 -16.08 -0.26
N THR A 80 -15.06 -15.15 -0.05
CA THR A 80 -16.49 -15.38 -0.35
C THR A 80 -16.78 -15.44 -1.85
N LEU A 81 -16.13 -14.62 -2.68
CA LEU A 81 -16.24 -14.69 -4.14
C LEU A 81 -15.64 -15.99 -4.69
N HIS A 82 -14.60 -16.52 -4.04
CA HIS A 82 -13.92 -17.76 -4.43
C HIS A 82 -14.55 -19.03 -3.85
N GLY A 83 -15.73 -18.93 -3.23
CA GLY A 83 -16.47 -19.99 -2.54
C GLY A 83 -16.86 -21.25 -3.34
N LYS A 84 -16.16 -21.60 -4.43
CA LYS A 84 -16.30 -22.90 -5.09
C LYS A 84 -15.00 -23.63 -5.49
N LYS A 85 -13.83 -23.01 -5.66
CA LYS A 85 -12.59 -23.75 -6.03
C LYS A 85 -11.30 -22.97 -5.74
N SER A 86 -10.75 -23.06 -4.54
CA SER A 86 -9.28 -23.06 -4.26
C SER A 86 -9.02 -22.75 -2.79
N HIS A 87 -9.13 -23.78 -1.96
CA HIS A 87 -8.52 -23.77 -0.63
C HIS A 87 -7.00 -23.63 -0.84
N GLY A 88 -6.39 -22.49 -0.50
CA GLY A 88 -4.93 -22.40 -0.34
C GLY A 88 -4.17 -21.21 -0.96
N MET A 89 -4.79 -20.25 -1.66
CA MET A 89 -4.02 -19.11 -2.23
C MET A 89 -3.69 -18.00 -1.21
N VAL A 90 -4.61 -17.72 -0.27
CA VAL A 90 -4.50 -16.55 0.62
C VAL A 90 -3.73 -16.86 1.92
N GLU A 91 -3.62 -18.14 2.31
CA GLU A 91 -2.88 -18.55 3.51
C GLU A 91 -1.37 -18.29 3.42
N GLN A 92 -0.79 -18.30 2.21
CA GLN A 92 0.65 -18.08 1.99
C GLN A 92 1.09 -16.64 2.27
N ILE A 93 0.21 -15.63 2.11
CA ILE A 93 0.55 -14.22 2.36
C ILE A 93 0.88 -13.98 3.84
N THR A 94 0.24 -14.72 4.73
CA THR A 94 0.46 -14.63 6.18
C THR A 94 1.72 -15.36 6.68
N ILE A 95 2.27 -16.30 5.91
CA ILE A 95 3.38 -17.16 6.38
C ILE A 95 4.75 -16.51 6.16
N SER A 96 4.90 -15.56 5.22
CA SER A 96 6.20 -14.93 4.92
C SER A 96 6.58 -13.76 5.85
N ARG A 97 5.89 -13.56 6.98
CA ARG A 97 6.11 -12.43 7.90
C ARG A 97 6.55 -12.85 9.31
N TRP A 98 7.24 -13.99 9.43
CA TRP A 98 7.97 -14.43 10.62
C TRP A 98 9.40 -14.86 10.24
#